data_AF-A0A1B9KRF7-F1
#
_entry.id   AF-A0A1B9KRF7-F1
#
_cell.length_a   1.000
_cell.length_b   1.000
_cell.length_c   1.000
_cell.angle_alpha   90.00
_cell.angle_beta   90.00
_cell.angle_gamma   90.00
#
_symmetry.space_group_name_H-M   'P 1'
#
loop_
_entity.id
_entity.type
_entity.pdbx_description
1 polymer ?
#
loop_
_entity_poly.entity_id
_entity_poly.type
_entity_poly.pdbx_seq_one_letter_code
_entity_poly.pdbx_strand_id
1 'polypeptide(L)' 'MNLITTKPSLQVYTGNFLQHTLNRHNGEYGNFAGITLEVQFLPDSPHHPDWPQPICLLQPDQTYYYQTTYQLIILSMIQ' A
#
# COMPACT_ATOMS: atom_id res chain seq x y z
N MET A 1 -14.62 -0.16 2.38
CA MET A 1 -13.42 -0.97 2.70
C MET A 1 -12.63 -0.22 3.74
N ASN A 2 -12.11 -0.92 4.76
CA ASN A 2 -11.14 -0.35 5.71
C ASN A 2 -9.75 -0.95 5.44
N LEU A 3 -8.71 -0.13 5.57
CA LEU A 3 -7.30 -0.55 5.59
C LEU A 3 -6.77 -0.26 6.99
N ILE A 4 -6.31 -1.28 7.70
CA ILE A 4 -5.68 -1.14 9.03
C ILE A 4 -4.27 -1.69 8.93
N THR A 5 -3.27 -0.96 9.43
CA THR A 5 -1.87 -1.38 9.38
C THR A 5 -1.11 -0.98 10.64
N THR A 6 -0.05 -1.74 10.95
CA THR A 6 0.94 -1.37 11.98
C THR A 6 2.13 -0.60 11.39
N LYS A 7 2.17 -0.36 10.07
CA LYS A 7 3.19 0.46 9.41
C LYS A 7 2.84 1.95 9.51
N PRO A 8 3.84 2.85 9.52
CA PRO A 8 3.61 4.27 9.77
C PRO A 8 3.08 5.03 8.54
N SER A 9 3.13 4.45 7.33
CA SER A 9 2.72 5.14 6.12
C SER A 9 2.03 4.24 5.09
N LEU A 10 1.35 4.89 4.16
CA LEU A 10 0.68 4.30 3.01
C LEU A 10 1.10 5.08 1.76
N GLN A 11 1.78 4.43 0.83
CA GLN A 11 2.01 4.94 -0.51
C GLN A 11 0.81 4.59 -1.39
N VAL A 12 0.31 5.58 -2.14
CA VAL A 12 -0.83 5.41 -3.04
C VAL A 12 -0.38 5.68 -4.47
N TYR A 13 -0.53 4.71 -5.35
CA TYR A 13 -0.40 4.90 -6.79
C TYR A 13 -1.74 4.67 -7.48
N THR A 14 -2.19 5.68 -8.22
CA THR A 14 -3.50 5.72 -8.87
C THR A 14 -3.52 5.18 -10.29
N GLY A 15 -2.55 4.33 -10.66
CA GLY A 15 -2.55 3.68 -11.98
C GLY A 15 -2.24 4.61 -13.15
N ASN A 16 -1.53 5.72 -12.90
CA ASN A 16 -1.37 6.84 -13.86
C ASN A 16 -0.78 6.46 -15.22
N PHE A 17 -0.07 5.33 -15.31
CA PHE A 17 0.69 4.92 -16.50
C PHE A 17 0.44 3.45 -16.86
N LEU A 18 -0.78 2.96 -16.62
CA LEU A 18 -1.17 1.58 -16.93
C LEU A 18 -1.63 1.37 -18.38
N GLN A 19 -1.80 2.43 -19.16
CA GLN A 19 -2.19 2.32 -20.56
C GLN A 19 -1.28 1.35 -21.32
N HIS A 20 -1.90 0.44 -22.09
CA HIS A 20 -1.23 -0.61 -22.86
C HIS A 20 -0.58 -1.73 -22.03
N THR A 21 -0.76 -1.74 -20.70
CA THR A 21 -0.35 -2.87 -19.87
C THR A 21 -1.30 -4.03 -20.06
N LEU A 22 -0.79 -5.23 -20.37
CA LEU A 22 -1.62 -6.43 -20.51
C LEU A 22 -2.42 -6.71 -19.23
N ASN A 23 -3.72 -6.97 -19.38
CA ASN A 23 -4.63 -7.33 -18.31
C ASN A 23 -4.83 -8.86 -18.24
N ARG A 24 -5.49 -9.34 -17.19
CA ARG A 24 -5.74 -10.78 -16.95
C ARG A 24 -6.75 -11.43 -17.92
N HIS A 25 -7.33 -10.66 -18.82
CA HIS A 25 -8.39 -11.07 -19.75
C HIS A 25 -7.96 -10.94 -21.22
N ASN A 26 -6.65 -11.04 -21.50
CA ASN A 26 -6.07 -10.90 -22.84
C ASN A 26 -6.39 -9.56 -23.53
N GLY A 27 -6.63 -8.51 -22.75
CA GLY A 27 -6.73 -7.13 -23.23
C GLY A 27 -5.66 -6.25 -22.59
N GLU A 28 -5.87 -4.93 -22.62
CA GLU A 28 -5.00 -3.94 -21.99
C GLU A 28 -5.74 -3.17 -20.90
N TYR A 29 -5.01 -2.66 -19.92
CA TYR A 29 -5.49 -1.66 -18.97
C TYR A 29 -5.45 -0.27 -19.61
N GLY A 30 -6.40 0.59 -19.21
CA GLY A 30 -6.27 2.03 -19.40
C GLY A 30 -5.51 2.68 -18.26
N ASN A 31 -5.07 3.93 -18.44
CA ASN A 31 -4.63 4.73 -17.30
C ASN A 31 -5.74 4.79 -16.24
N PHE A 32 -5.33 4.80 -14.98
CA PHE A 32 -6.20 4.81 -13.80
C PHE A 32 -7.08 3.57 -13.61
N ALA A 33 -6.83 2.48 -14.34
CA ALA A 33 -7.59 1.23 -14.22
C ALA A 33 -7.33 0.43 -12.93
N GLY A 34 -6.54 0.98 -11.99
CA GLY A 34 -6.21 0.36 -10.73
C GLY A 34 -5.65 1.34 -9.72
N ILE A 35 -5.68 0.94 -8.45
CA ILE A 35 -5.06 1.65 -7.34
C ILE A 35 -4.22 0.66 -6.54
N THR A 36 -3.02 1.07 -6.14
CA THR A 36 -2.24 0.36 -5.13
C THR A 36 -2.33 1.10 -3.81
N LEU A 37 -2.43 0.32 -2.73
CA LEU A 37 -2.43 0.79 -1.36
C LEU A 37 -1.25 0.11 -0.66
N GLU A 38 -0.06 0.69 -0.79
CA GLU A 38 1.22 0.09 -0.39
C GLU A 38 1.63 0.56 1.02
N VAL A 39 1.37 -0.29 2.02
CA VAL A 39 1.68 -0.02 3.44
C VAL A 39 3.17 -0.25 3.76
N GLN A 40 3.87 0.77 4.25
CA GLN A 40 5.30 0.70 4.50
C GLN A 40 5.82 1.82 5.43
N PHE A 41 7.13 1.88 5.62
CA PHE A 41 7.79 3.11 6.07
C PHE A 41 7.76 4.18 4.98
N LEU A 42 7.99 5.45 5.32
CA LEU A 42 8.05 6.50 4.31
C LEU A 42 9.05 6.13 3.20
N PRO A 43 8.74 6.35 1.92
CA PRO A 43 9.69 6.08 0.85
C PRO A 43 10.98 6.86 1.12
N ASP A 44 12.13 6.20 0.99
CA ASP A 44 13.46 6.80 1.24
C ASP A 44 13.88 6.96 2.72
N SER A 45 13.17 6.31 3.65
CA SER A 45 13.50 6.30 5.08
C SER A 45 14.99 6.03 5.43
N PRO A 46 15.74 5.13 4.76
CA PRO A 46 17.15 4.91 5.10
C PRO A 46 18.04 6.14 4.91
N HIS A 47 17.69 7.06 3.99
CA HIS A 47 18.41 8.31 3.76
C HIS A 47 17.93 9.46 4.65
N HIS A 48 16.81 9.27 5.35
CA HIS A 48 16.14 10.28 6.16
C HIS A 48 15.85 9.77 7.59
N PRO A 49 16.89 9.58 8.42
CA PRO A 49 16.75 9.09 9.80
C PRO A 49 16.04 10.08 10.73
N ASP A 50 15.88 11.34 10.33
CA ASP A 50 15.29 12.45 11.09
C ASP A 50 13.76 12.58 10.92
N TRP A 51 13.16 11.86 9.97
CA TRP A 51 11.72 11.92 9.73
C TRP A 51 10.90 11.36 10.91
N PRO A 52 9.68 11.90 11.15
CA PRO A 52 8.87 11.56 12.32
C PRO A 52 8.17 10.20 12.16
N GLN A 53 8.94 9.12 12.12
CA GLN A 53 8.48 7.73 12.03
C GLN A 53 9.39 6.80 12.84
N PRO A 54 8.96 5.56 13.14
CA PRO A 54 9.85 4.57 13.73
C PRO A 54 11.03 4.23 12.81
N ILE A 55 12.15 3.80 13.39
CA ILE A 55 13.34 3.37 12.64
C ILE A 55 12.99 2.27 11.62
N CYS A 56 13.42 2.46 10.37
CA CYS A 56 13.16 1.51 9.29
C CYS A 56 14.19 0.37 9.19
N LEU A 57 15.29 0.48 9.93
CA LEU A 57 16.39 -0.49 9.96
C LEU A 57 16.17 -1.51 11.09
N LEU A 58 16.35 -2.79 10.75
CA LEU A 58 16.35 -3.90 11.70
C LEU A 58 17.79 -4.15 12.19
N GLN A 59 17.96 -4.27 13.50
CA GLN A 59 19.24 -4.64 14.14
C GLN A 59 19.32 -6.15 14.37
N PRO A 60 20.53 -6.69 14.63
CA PRO A 60 20.67 -8.07 15.09
C PRO A 60 19.73 -8.38 16.26
N ASP A 61 19.22 -9.61 16.28
CA ASP A 61 18.28 -10.15 17.28
C ASP A 61 16.90 -9.46 17.36
N GLN A 62 16.61 -8.50 16.48
CA GLN A 62 15.26 -7.93 16.35
C GLN A 62 14.39 -8.78 15.40
N THR A 63 13.12 -8.94 15.77
CA THR A 63 12.12 -9.60 14.92
C THR A 63 11.44 -8.61 14.00
N TYR A 64 11.48 -8.86 12.69
CA TYR A 64 10.68 -8.12 11.72
C TYR A 64 9.23 -8.63 11.74
N TYR A 65 8.30 -7.83 12.27
CA TYR A 65 6.88 -8.19 12.34
C TYR A 65 5.97 -6.98 12.10
N TYR A 66 5.05 -7.10 11.14
CA TYR A 66 4.04 -6.10 10.83
C TYR A 66 2.77 -6.77 10.30
N GLN A 67 1.64 -6.09 10.45
CA GLN A 67 0.35 -6.58 9.96
C GLN A 67 -0.35 -5.51 9.15
N THR A 68 -1.00 -5.92 8.06
CA THR A 68 -1.97 -5.11 7.34
C THR A 68 -3.21 -5.93 7.04
N THR A 69 -4.37 -5.33 7.29
CA THR A 69 -5.68 -5.95 7.13
C THR A 69 -6.51 -5.11 6.17
N TYR A 70 -7.06 -5.75 5.13
CA TYR A 70 -8.08 -5.18 4.27
C TYR A 70 -9.43 -5.76 4.66
N GLN A 71 -10.34 -4.92 5.14
CA GLN A 71 -11.70 -5.31 5.49
C GLN A 71 -12.66 -4.82 4.41
N LEU A 72 -13.23 -5.77 3.66
CA LEU A 72 -14.30 -5.51 2.71
C LEU A 72 -15.62 -5.40 3.47
N ILE A 73 -16.36 -4.32 3.21
CA ILE A 73 -17.65 -4.04 3.87
C ILE A 73 -18.69 -3.97 2.77
N ILE A 74 -19.73 -4.79 2.90
CA ILE A 74 -20.91 -4.72 2.05
C ILE A 74 -21.89 -3.79 2.76
N LEU A 75 -22.20 -2.67 2.12
CA LEU A 75 -23.27 -1.80 2.58
C LEU A 75 -24.58 -2.37 2.01
N SER A 76 -25.34 -3.09 2.82
CA SER A 76 -26.72 -3.41 2.49
C SER A 76 -27.55 -2.15 2.72
N MET A 77 -28.15 -1.60 1.67
CA MET A 77 -29.22 -0.61 1.86
C MET A 77 -30.43 -1.37 2.42
N ILE A 78 -30.79 -1.09 3.68
CA ILE A 78 -32.12 -1.40 4.17
C ILE A 78 -33.06 -0.49 3.38
N GLN A 79 -33.94 -1.10 2.59
CA GLN A 79 -35.05 -0.42 1.92
C GLN A 79 -36.08 0.06 2.93
#